data_AF-A0A3D0P0U4-F1
#
_entry.id   AF-A0A3D0P0U4-F1
#
_cell.length_a   1.000
_cell.length_b   1.000
_cell.length_c   1.000
_cell.angle_alpha   90.00
_cell.angle_beta   90.00
_cell.angle_gamma   90.00
#
_symmetry.space_group_name_H-M   'P 1'
#
loop_
_entity.id
_entity.type
_entity.pdbx_description
1 polymer ?
#
loop_
_entity_poly.entity_id
_entity_poly.type
_entity_poly.pdbx_seq_one_letter_code
_entity_poly.pdbx_strand_id
1 'polypeptide(L)' 'ERVILIKPQFEVGKGEVGKGGIVREPEKHERVVREVNEFAASAGLTVIGVTESPITGAEGNKEFLGCYERS' A
#
# COMPACT_ATOMS: atom_id res chain seq x y z
N GLU A 1 -11.52 13.95 4.80
CA GLU A 1 -10.49 13.35 3.93
C GLU A 1 -9.31 12.85 4.76
N ARG A 2 -8.73 11.71 4.39
CA ARG A 2 -7.51 11.14 4.99
C ARG A 2 -6.60 10.65 3.87
N VAL A 3 -5.30 10.91 4.00
CA VAL A 3 -4.28 10.33 3.12
C VAL A 3 -3.49 9.30 3.92
N ILE A 4 -3.44 8.06 3.44
CA ILE A 4 -2.74 6.95 4.07
C ILE A 4 -1.61 6.49 3.16
N LEU A 5 -0.43 6.33 3.73
CA LEU A 5 0.74 5.79 3.05
C LEU A 5 0.76 4.26 3.19
N ILE A 6 0.66 3.57 2.07
CA ILE A 6 0.69 2.12 1.95
C ILE A 6 2.12 1.69 1.66
N LYS A 7 2.64 0.79 2.51
CA LYS A 7 4.04 0.34 2.47
C LYS A 7 4.10 -1.17 2.27
N PRO A 8 4.15 -1.67 1.02
CA PRO A 8 4.09 -3.11 0.73
C PRO A 8 5.06 -3.97 1.53
N GLN A 9 6.27 -3.48 1.82
CA GLN A 9 7.27 -4.19 2.61
C GLN A 9 6.86 -4.54 4.05
N PHE A 10 5.82 -3.89 4.59
CA PHE A 10 5.26 -4.21 5.90
C PHE A 10 3.94 -4.98 5.82
N GLU A 11 3.29 -5.01 4.66
CA GLU A 11 1.97 -5.61 4.46
C GLU A 11 2.05 -6.99 3.80
N VAL A 12 3.09 -7.27 3.00
CA VAL A 12 3.29 -8.61 2.42
C VAL A 12 3.64 -9.64 3.50
N GLY A 13 3.28 -10.91 3.26
CA GLY A 13 3.51 -11.99 4.21
C GLY A 13 5.00 -12.29 4.45
N LYS A 14 5.28 -13.00 5.56
CA LYS A 14 6.64 -13.48 5.85
C LYS A 14 7.15 -14.36 4.70
N GLY A 15 8.33 -14.03 4.18
CA GLY A 15 8.95 -14.74 3.06
C GLY A 15 8.64 -14.15 1.68
N GLU A 16 7.76 -13.15 1.60
CA GLU A 16 7.46 -12.47 0.33
C GLU A 16 8.28 -11.19 0.12
N VAL A 17 9.07 -10.77 1.10
CA VAL A 17 10.03 -9.67 0.98
C VAL A 17 11.32 -10.19 0.36
N GLY A 18 11.74 -9.58 -0.76
CA GLY A 18 12.94 -9.96 -1.47
C GLY A 18 14.23 -9.59 -0.75
N LYS A 19 15.38 -9.86 -1.39
CA LYS A 19 16.70 -9.50 -0.84
C LYS A 19 16.78 -8.00 -0.54
N GLY A 20 17.25 -7.69 0.67
CA GLY A 20 17.43 -6.33 1.16
C GLY A 20 16.10 -5.62 1.38
N GLY A 21 15.10 -6.29 1.95
CA GLY A 21 13.88 -5.64 2.43
C GLY A 21 12.94 -5.10 1.35
N ILE A 22 13.20 -5.37 0.06
CA ILE A 22 12.49 -4.72 -1.05
C ILE A 22 11.46 -5.67 -1.67
N VAL A 23 10.24 -5.15 -1.81
CA VAL A 23 9.18 -5.78 -2.61
C VAL A 23 9.26 -5.23 -4.03
N ARG A 24 9.62 -6.08 -5.00
CA ARG A 24 9.83 -5.67 -6.41
C ARG A 24 8.70 -6.08 -7.33
N GLU A 25 7.99 -7.16 -6.97
CA GLU A 25 6.99 -7.77 -7.83
C GLU A 25 5.73 -6.88 -7.88
N PRO A 26 5.33 -6.36 -9.06
CA PRO A 26 4.16 -5.48 -9.18
C PRO A 26 2.87 -6.13 -8.68
N GLU A 27 2.70 -7.43 -8.92
CA GLU A 27 1.56 -8.20 -8.43
C GLU A 27 1.42 -8.18 -6.89
N LYS A 28 2.53 -8.10 -6.14
CA LYS A 28 2.49 -7.95 -4.68
C LYS A 28 2.08 -6.55 -4.27
N HIS A 29 2.51 -5.51 -5.00
CA HIS A 29 2.08 -4.14 -4.76
C HIS A 29 0.58 -4.00 -4.98
N GLU A 30 0.07 -4.49 -6.12
CA GLU A 30 -1.35 -4.47 -6.44
C GLU A 30 -2.18 -5.23 -5.41
N ARG A 31 -1.71 -6.41 -4.98
CA ARG A 31 -2.36 -7.19 -3.93
C ARG A 31 -2.46 -6.41 -2.62
N VAL A 32 -1.35 -5.82 -2.14
CA VAL A 32 -1.34 -5.04 -0.91
C VAL A 32 -2.26 -3.84 -1.00
N VAL A 33 -2.21 -3.08 -2.10
CA VAL A 33 -3.09 -1.92 -2.29
C VAL A 33 -4.56 -2.34 -2.24
N ARG A 34 -4.91 -3.45 -2.88
CA ARG A 34 -6.27 -4.01 -2.82
C ARG A 34 -6.66 -4.41 -1.39
N GLU A 35 -5.83 -5.16 -0.69
CA GLU A 35 -6.10 -5.63 0.68
C GLU A 35 -6.29 -4.46 1.66
N VAL A 36 -5.44 -3.43 1.56
CA VAL A 36 -5.59 -2.22 2.39
C VAL A 36 -6.87 -1.45 2.07
N ASN A 37 -7.25 -1.37 0.79
CA ASN A 37 -8.50 -0.73 0.39
C ASN A 37 -9.74 -1.50 0.86
N GLU A 38 -9.72 -2.84 0.78
CA GLU A 38 -10.78 -3.71 1.32
C GLU A 38 -10.90 -3.55 2.84
N PHE A 39 -9.77 -3.50 3.55
CA PHE A 39 -9.76 -3.24 4.98
C PHE A 39 -10.31 -1.85 5.32
N ALA A 40 -9.91 -0.80 4.60
CA ALA A 40 -10.43 0.55 4.77
C ALA A 40 -11.95 0.60 4.56
N ALA A 41 -12.46 -0.09 3.53
CA ALA A 41 -13.90 -0.23 3.28
C ALA A 41 -14.62 -0.89 4.45
N SER A 42 -14.06 -1.98 5.00
CA SER A 42 -14.62 -2.64 6.19
C SER A 42 -14.65 -1.75 7.43
N ALA A 43 -13.79 -0.72 7.48
CA ALA A 43 -13.73 0.28 8.55
C ALA A 43 -14.65 1.51 8.31
N GLY A 44 -15.50 1.49 7.28
CA GLY A 44 -16.42 2.58 6.95
C GLY A 44 -15.76 3.75 6.21
N LEU A 45 -14.66 3.48 5.49
CA LEU A 45 -14.01 4.46 4.62
C LEU A 45 -14.29 4.15 3.15
N THR A 46 -14.56 5.19 2.36
CA THR A 46 -14.68 5.11 0.90
C THR A 46 -13.35 5.48 0.27
N VAL A 47 -12.88 4.66 -0.68
CA VAL A 47 -11.66 4.95 -1.46
C VAL A 47 -11.98 5.98 -2.53
N ILE A 48 -11.29 7.12 -2.50
CA ILE A 48 -11.42 8.18 -3.52
C ILE A 48 -10.42 7.95 -4.65
N GLY A 49 -9.20 7.51 -4.31
CA GLY A 49 -8.18 7.19 -5.30
C GLY A 49 -6.89 6.69 -4.66
N VAL A 50 -6.02 6.10 -5.48
CA VAL A 50 -4.68 5.66 -5.10
C VAL A 50 -3.69 6.12 -6.16
N THR A 51 -2.52 6.58 -5.74
CA THR A 51 -1.40 6.92 -6.62
C THR A 51 -0.09 6.38 -6.06
N GLU A 52 0.92 6.24 -6.91
CA GLU A 52 2.29 5.97 -6.45
C GLU A 52 2.83 7.19 -5.68
N SER A 53 3.58 6.93 -4.61
CA SER A 53 4.32 7.98 -3.89
C SER A 53 5.38 8.58 -4.81
N PRO A 54 5.57 9.92 -4.82
CA PRO A 54 6.59 10.56 -5.65
C PRO A 54 8.03 10.25 -5.20
N ILE A 55 8.18 9.68 -4.01
CA ILE A 55 9.46 9.22 -3.44
C ILE A 55 9.37 7.76 -3.06
N THR A 56 10.51 7.08 -3.09
CA THR A 56 10.63 5.70 -2.60
C THR A 56 10.85 5.68 -1.09
N GLY A 57 10.37 4.60 -0.47
CA GLY A 57 10.59 4.30 0.94
C GLY A 57 12.00 3.77 1.20
N ALA A 58 12.21 3.26 2.42
CA ALA A 58 13.48 2.67 2.82
C ALA A 58 13.95 1.59 1.84
N GLU A 59 15.24 1.62 1.53
CA GLU A 59 15.91 0.68 0.61
C GLU A 59 15.36 0.71 -0.83
N GLY A 60 14.58 1.73 -1.19
CA GLY A 60 14.02 1.89 -2.54
C GLY A 60 12.66 1.21 -2.74
N ASN A 61 11.95 0.87 -1.66
CA ASN A 61 10.61 0.31 -1.77
C ASN A 61 9.65 1.30 -2.46
N LYS A 62 8.85 0.78 -3.39
CA LYS A 62 7.73 1.52 -3.96
C LYS A 62 6.62 1.59 -2.91
N GLU A 63 6.12 2.79 -2.65
CA GLU A 63 5.04 3.07 -1.70
C GLU A 63 3.89 3.78 -2.42
N PHE A 64 2.69 3.75 -1.85
CA PHE A 64 1.48 4.29 -2.47
C PHE A 64 0.72 5.21 -1.52
N LEU A 65 0.04 6.21 -2.05
CA LEU A 65 -0.81 7.12 -1.32
C LEU A 65 -2.27 6.80 -1.66
N GLY A 66 -3.05 6.38 -0.67
CA GLY A 66 -4.50 6.24 -0.78
C GLY A 66 -5.22 7.45 -0.18
N CYS A 67 -6.17 8.01 -0.91
CA CYS A 67 -7.11 9.02 -0.41
C CYS A 67 -8.43 8.36 -0.04
N TYR A 68 -8.91 8.64 1.17
CA TYR A 68 -10.13 8.06 1.72
C TYR A 68 -11.02 9.11 2.39
N GLU A 69 -12.32 8.89 2.30
CA GLU A 69 -13.35 9.66 3.01
C GLU A 69 -14.13 8.78 3.96
N ARG A 70 -14.68 9.36 5.03
CA ARG A 70 -15.58 8.62 5.91
C ARG A 70 -16.97 8.68 5.29
N SER A 71 -17.60 7.52 5.14
CA SER A 71 -19.05 7.45 4.86
C SER A 71 -19.86 8.02 6.03
#